data_AF-A0A439CT44-F1
#
_entry.id   AF-A0A439CT44-F1
#
_cell.length_a   1.000
_cell.length_b   1.000
_cell.length_c   1.000
_cell.angle_alpha   90.00
_cell.angle_beta   90.00
_cell.angle_gamma   90.00
#
_symmetry.space_group_name_H-M   'P 1'
#
loop_
_entity.id
_entity.type
_entity.pdbx_description
1 polymer ?
#
loop_
_entity_poly.entity_id
_entity_poly.type
_entity_poly.pdbx_seq_one_letter_code
_entity_poly.pdbx_strand_id
1 'polypeptide(L)'
;MHHRLQPKGNGSSSSSKAADLILTYPESKWLSPVTLLHTDYSTADSPAPRLTYNDYKNQTRTWESAERTTRAKGSGVDGVGILAILEKPTGPEILLQKQFRPPLNQVTIELPAGLVDEGESVQEAAVRELKEETGFVGTVSEMSPIMFNDPGMTNTNTAICSVQIDTTLPENQDPKPSLEDDEFIETFTTPLATLYAECKRLEAQGYAIDARVGTFAQGIELTKPIIGGTGAQGVPVVRDLLKSGDYSVRVLTRDANSARFKELQSFGPIEGVVGTFASEESLRATFRSAWGAFVNIDGFNSGEKTEMFWTIRVSIAWELAIEEGVKFYVHGNIDYGYKKSGFRPEFHCGHIDAKGRIAEWILAQNRDPIVRKQDAERRVHDG
;
A
#
# COMPACT_ATOMS: atom_id res chain seq x y z
N MET A 1 -25.81 -6.72 0.46
CA MET A 1 -26.79 -7.68 -0.12
C MET A 1 -26.79 -8.92 0.76
N HIS A 2 -27.91 -9.24 1.42
CA HIS A 2 -28.00 -10.32 2.40
C HIS A 2 -27.84 -11.71 1.77
N HIS A 3 -26.83 -12.46 2.19
CA HIS A 3 -26.64 -13.86 1.83
C HIS A 3 -27.59 -14.74 2.65
N ARG A 4 -28.39 -15.58 1.99
CA ARG A 4 -29.34 -16.49 2.64
C ARG A 4 -28.72 -17.88 2.78
N LEU A 5 -28.29 -18.22 4.00
CA LEU A 5 -27.89 -19.57 4.39
C LEU A 5 -29.14 -20.46 4.46
N GLN A 6 -29.12 -21.67 3.88
CA GLN A 6 -30.17 -22.66 4.09
C GLN A 6 -29.58 -23.96 4.68
N PRO A 7 -30.04 -24.42 5.85
CA PRO A 7 -29.69 -25.73 6.37
C PRO A 7 -30.62 -26.81 5.78
N LYS A 8 -30.07 -27.98 5.40
CA LYS A 8 -30.86 -29.18 5.12
C LYS A 8 -30.93 -30.10 6.34
N GLY A 9 -32.10 -30.73 6.50
CA GLY A 9 -32.61 -31.28 7.75
C GLY A 9 -32.10 -32.65 8.24
N ASN A 10 -32.72 -33.03 9.34
CA ASN A 10 -32.39 -34.05 10.35
C ASN A 10 -32.08 -35.48 9.86
N GLY A 11 -31.05 -36.05 10.49
CA GLY A 11 -30.82 -37.49 10.64
C GLY A 11 -30.01 -37.71 11.92
N SER A 12 -30.53 -38.49 12.85
CA SER A 12 -29.98 -38.70 14.19
C SER A 12 -28.76 -39.63 14.18
N SER A 13 -27.59 -39.11 14.55
CA SER A 13 -26.50 -39.88 15.19
C SER A 13 -25.59 -38.91 15.93
N SER A 14 -25.15 -39.30 17.12
CA SER A 14 -24.34 -38.51 18.04
C SER A 14 -22.88 -38.49 17.59
N SER A 15 -22.54 -37.56 16.72
CA SER A 15 -21.22 -36.95 16.60
C SER A 15 -21.47 -35.47 16.25
N SER A 16 -20.67 -34.54 16.78
CA SER A 16 -20.88 -33.10 16.58
C SER A 16 -20.92 -32.77 15.09
N LYS A 17 -22.12 -32.57 14.55
CA LYS A 17 -22.32 -32.22 13.14
C LYS A 17 -21.76 -30.83 12.89
N ALA A 18 -20.61 -30.75 12.23
CA ALA A 18 -20.32 -29.61 11.39
C ALA A 18 -21.50 -29.49 10.41
N ALA A 19 -22.20 -28.35 10.41
CA ALA A 19 -23.22 -28.10 9.40
C ALA A 19 -22.52 -28.08 8.04
N ASP A 20 -22.95 -28.92 7.09
CA ASP A 20 -22.42 -28.97 5.72
C ASP A 20 -22.48 -27.56 5.10
N LEU A 21 -21.34 -26.84 5.09
CA LEU A 21 -21.27 -25.50 4.52
C LEU A 21 -20.93 -25.64 3.03
N ILE A 22 -21.91 -25.36 2.17
CA ILE A 22 -21.72 -25.32 0.71
C ILE A 22 -21.55 -23.86 0.30
N LEU A 23 -20.34 -23.48 -0.14
CA LEU A 23 -20.06 -22.15 -0.68
C LEU A 23 -20.28 -22.16 -2.20
N THR A 24 -21.13 -21.24 -2.69
CA THR A 24 -21.37 -21.03 -4.13
C THR A 24 -21.00 -19.61 -4.53
N TYR A 25 -20.20 -19.47 -5.60
CA TYR A 25 -19.74 -18.17 -6.11
C TYR A 25 -20.42 -17.86 -7.44
N PRO A 26 -21.07 -16.69 -7.60
CA PRO A 26 -21.64 -16.30 -8.89
C PRO A 26 -20.50 -15.98 -9.87
N GLU A 27 -20.54 -16.60 -11.05
CA GLU A 27 -19.68 -16.32 -12.22
C GLU A 27 -18.18 -16.62 -12.08
N SER A 28 -17.81 -17.88 -11.80
CA SER A 28 -16.41 -18.30 -11.94
C SER A 28 -16.24 -19.78 -12.32
N LYS A 29 -15.06 -20.16 -12.80
CA LYS A 29 -14.65 -21.57 -13.00
C LYS A 29 -14.71 -22.43 -11.71
N TRP A 30 -14.99 -21.80 -10.57
CA TRP A 30 -15.21 -22.40 -9.25
C TRP A 30 -16.70 -22.72 -8.99
N LEU A 31 -17.54 -22.73 -10.04
CA LEU A 31 -18.98 -23.06 -9.99
C LEU A 31 -19.30 -24.47 -9.48
N SER A 32 -18.33 -25.37 -9.40
CA SER A 32 -18.51 -26.64 -8.70
C SER A 32 -18.38 -26.39 -7.19
N PRO A 33 -19.44 -26.63 -6.40
CA PRO A 33 -19.41 -26.39 -4.97
C PRO A 33 -18.28 -27.17 -4.30
N VAL A 34 -17.44 -26.47 -3.54
CA VAL A 34 -16.57 -27.10 -2.54
C VAL A 34 -17.43 -27.30 -1.30
N THR A 35 -17.58 -28.56 -0.89
CA THR A 35 -18.31 -28.92 0.32
C THR A 35 -17.31 -29.30 1.39
N LEU A 36 -17.31 -28.58 2.51
CA LEU A 36 -16.62 -29.02 3.72
C LEU A 36 -17.42 -30.19 4.31
N LEU A 37 -16.78 -31.35 4.46
CA LEU A 37 -17.41 -32.57 4.93
C LEU A 37 -17.27 -32.73 6.44
N HIS A 38 -16.07 -32.51 6.98
CA HIS A 38 -15.80 -32.64 8.40
C HIS A 38 -14.51 -31.93 8.80
N THR A 39 -14.43 -31.56 10.08
CA THR A 39 -13.24 -31.04 10.74
C THR A 39 -12.85 -32.01 11.85
N ASP A 40 -11.73 -32.70 11.69
CA ASP A 40 -11.17 -33.57 12.73
C ASP A 40 -10.31 -32.71 13.67
N TYR A 41 -10.72 -32.58 14.93
CA TYR A 41 -9.90 -31.94 15.96
C TYR A 41 -8.85 -32.91 16.50
N SER A 42 -7.68 -32.39 16.89
CA SER A 42 -6.52 -33.20 17.26
C SER A 42 -6.85 -34.31 18.26
N THR A 43 -6.46 -35.54 17.92
CA THR A 43 -6.49 -36.70 18.82
C THR A 43 -5.05 -37.09 19.19
N ALA A 44 -4.87 -37.99 20.15
CA ALA A 44 -3.54 -38.50 20.52
C ALA A 44 -2.72 -39.06 19.34
N ASP A 45 -3.40 -39.45 18.24
CA ASP A 45 -2.81 -40.04 17.03
C ASP A 45 -2.75 -39.07 15.82
N SER A 46 -3.25 -37.83 15.93
CA SER A 46 -3.08 -36.79 14.91
C SER A 46 -2.97 -35.40 15.53
N PRO A 47 -1.76 -34.79 15.54
CA PRO A 47 -1.48 -33.59 16.31
C PRO A 47 -2.01 -32.29 15.70
N ALA A 48 -2.49 -32.28 14.45
CA ALA A 48 -3.01 -31.08 13.78
C ALA A 48 -4.47 -31.29 13.31
N PRO A 49 -5.36 -30.29 13.47
CA PRO A 49 -6.72 -30.37 12.94
C PRO A 49 -6.71 -30.55 11.42
N ARG A 50 -7.56 -31.46 10.91
CA ARG A 50 -7.69 -31.72 9.47
C ARG A 50 -9.08 -31.42 8.96
N LEU A 51 -9.15 -30.68 7.87
CA LEU A 51 -10.37 -30.45 7.10
C LEU A 51 -10.45 -31.48 5.99
N THR A 52 -11.62 -32.09 5.82
CA THR A 52 -11.92 -32.92 4.65
C THR A 52 -12.91 -32.17 3.77
N TYR A 53 -12.60 -32.00 2.48
CA TYR A 53 -13.45 -31.29 1.53
C TYR A 53 -13.48 -31.97 0.17
N ASN A 54 -14.54 -31.73 -0.62
CA ASN A 54 -14.59 -32.14 -2.01
C ASN A 54 -14.13 -30.99 -2.91
N ASP A 55 -13.21 -31.28 -3.83
CA ASP A 55 -12.77 -30.31 -4.83
C ASP A 55 -13.79 -30.10 -5.96
N TYR A 56 -13.46 -29.24 -6.92
CA TYR A 56 -14.31 -28.93 -8.06
C TYR A 56 -14.59 -30.13 -9.01
N LYS A 57 -13.85 -31.24 -8.85
CA LYS A 57 -14.06 -32.52 -9.56
C LYS A 57 -14.75 -33.55 -8.67
N ASN A 58 -15.28 -33.13 -7.52
CA ASN A 58 -15.90 -33.99 -6.51
C ASN A 58 -14.94 -35.07 -5.97
N GLN A 59 -13.64 -34.78 -5.96
CA GLN A 59 -12.63 -35.64 -5.32
C GLN A 59 -12.42 -35.19 -3.88
N THR A 60 -12.46 -36.14 -2.96
CA THR A 60 -12.17 -35.89 -1.55
C THR A 60 -10.70 -35.58 -1.35
N ARG A 61 -10.43 -34.46 -0.67
CA ARG A 61 -9.11 -33.97 -0.30
C ARG A 61 -9.08 -33.66 1.19
N THR A 62 -7.88 -33.66 1.74
CA THR A 62 -7.61 -33.23 3.11
C THR A 62 -6.77 -31.96 3.11
N TRP A 63 -6.93 -31.14 4.14
CA TRP A 63 -6.18 -29.92 4.38
C TRP A 63 -5.82 -29.81 5.85
N GLU A 64 -4.60 -29.44 6.18
CA GLU A 64 -4.20 -29.19 7.57
C GLU A 64 -4.50 -27.73 7.91
N SER A 65 -5.19 -27.50 9.03
CA SER A 65 -5.68 -26.17 9.39
C SER A 65 -5.57 -25.89 10.88
N ALA A 66 -5.48 -24.61 11.25
CA ALA A 66 -5.65 -24.16 12.63
C ALA A 66 -6.78 -23.12 12.76
N GLU A 67 -7.51 -23.17 13.87
CA GLU A 67 -8.62 -22.26 14.15
C GLU A 67 -8.53 -21.74 15.59
N ARG A 68 -8.95 -20.49 15.81
CA ARG A 68 -9.10 -19.95 17.17
C ARG A 68 -10.35 -20.52 17.82
N THR A 69 -10.23 -20.93 19.08
CA THR A 69 -11.36 -21.39 19.90
C THR A 69 -12.14 -20.25 20.56
N THR A 70 -11.64 -19.01 20.43
CA THR A 70 -12.12 -17.83 21.16
C THR A 70 -12.94 -16.86 20.31
N ARG A 71 -13.22 -17.16 19.03
CA ARG A 71 -14.02 -16.27 18.19
C ARG A 71 -15.40 -16.03 18.82
N ALA A 72 -15.72 -14.76 19.09
CA ALA A 72 -17.00 -14.38 19.68
C ALA A 72 -18.18 -14.85 18.83
N LYS A 73 -19.22 -15.39 19.47
CA LYS A 73 -20.38 -15.93 18.76
C LYS A 73 -21.13 -14.80 18.07
N GLY A 74 -21.31 -14.94 16.76
CA GLY A 74 -22.08 -13.98 15.96
C GLY A 74 -21.32 -12.73 15.51
N SER A 75 -20.05 -12.52 15.92
CA SER A 75 -19.24 -11.39 15.43
C SER A 75 -18.83 -11.59 13.96
N GLY A 76 -18.55 -12.84 13.57
CA GLY A 76 -18.00 -13.18 12.25
C GLY A 76 -16.54 -12.74 12.06
N VAL A 77 -15.93 -12.11 13.07
CA VAL A 77 -14.58 -11.54 13.04
C VAL A 77 -13.81 -11.91 14.30
N ASP A 78 -12.54 -12.32 14.19
CA ASP A 78 -11.73 -12.70 15.37
C ASP A 78 -11.21 -11.47 16.13
N GLY A 79 -10.78 -10.44 15.40
CA GLY A 79 -10.16 -9.27 16.00
C GLY A 79 -10.12 -8.06 15.09
N VAL A 80 -9.64 -6.96 15.62
CA VAL A 80 -9.48 -5.69 14.92
C VAL A 80 -8.02 -5.27 14.90
N GLY A 81 -7.55 -4.75 13.76
CA GLY A 81 -6.28 -4.04 13.69
C GLY A 81 -6.52 -2.54 13.52
N ILE A 82 -5.68 -1.72 14.13
CA ILE A 82 -5.89 -0.27 14.21
C ILE A 82 -4.81 0.42 13.40
N LEU A 83 -5.21 1.00 12.26
CA LEU A 83 -4.35 1.88 11.48
C LEU A 83 -4.48 3.30 12.06
N ALA A 84 -3.71 3.57 13.12
CA ALA A 84 -3.74 4.83 13.86
C ALA A 84 -2.75 5.86 13.25
N ILE A 85 -3.29 6.98 12.75
CA ILE A 85 -2.51 8.09 12.19
C ILE A 85 -2.57 9.30 13.13
N LEU A 86 -1.40 9.82 13.48
CA LEU A 86 -1.22 11.06 14.22
C LEU A 86 -0.96 12.19 13.25
N GLU A 87 -1.84 13.18 13.24
CA GLU A 87 -1.64 14.42 12.50
C GLU A 87 -0.74 15.35 13.32
N LYS A 88 0.51 15.53 12.87
CA LYS A 88 1.50 16.43 13.49
C LYS A 88 1.88 17.56 12.54
N PRO A 89 2.35 18.72 13.06
CA PRO A 89 2.88 19.80 12.22
C PRO A 89 4.04 19.40 11.30
N THR A 90 4.77 18.34 11.67
CA THR A 90 5.89 17.77 10.90
C THR A 90 5.44 16.81 9.79
N GLY A 91 4.14 16.48 9.71
CA GLY A 91 3.57 15.50 8.80
C GLY A 91 2.90 14.33 9.54
N PRO A 92 2.13 13.49 8.83
CA PRO A 92 1.42 12.37 9.44
C PRO A 92 2.38 11.25 9.84
N GLU A 93 2.18 10.73 11.05
CA GLU A 93 2.92 9.58 11.58
C GLU A 93 1.97 8.43 11.88
N ILE A 94 2.41 7.20 11.67
CA ILE A 94 1.68 6.00 12.08
C ILE A 94 2.12 5.58 13.48
N LEU A 95 1.16 5.17 14.31
CA LEU A 95 1.40 4.53 15.60
C LEU A 95 1.55 3.02 15.40
N LEU A 96 2.66 2.50 15.91
CA LEU A 96 3.01 1.09 15.86
C LEU A 96 3.37 0.60 17.25
N GLN A 97 3.38 -0.72 17.40
CA GLN A 97 3.80 -1.36 18.64
C GLN A 97 4.84 -2.45 18.41
N LYS A 98 5.66 -2.68 19.44
CA LYS A 98 6.58 -3.79 19.57
C LYS A 98 6.01 -4.75 20.59
N GLN A 99 5.83 -6.00 20.19
CA GLN A 99 5.34 -7.05 21.08
C GLN A 99 6.13 -8.34 20.84
N PHE A 100 6.54 -9.02 21.90
CA PHE A 100 7.10 -10.36 21.78
C PHE A 100 6.01 -11.34 21.39
N ARG A 101 6.16 -12.03 20.25
CA ARG A 101 5.25 -13.07 19.79
C ARG A 101 5.86 -14.44 20.07
N PRO A 102 5.35 -15.21 21.06
CA PRO A 102 5.85 -16.56 21.34
C PRO A 102 5.92 -17.49 20.12
N PRO A 103 4.94 -17.48 19.17
CA PRO A 103 5.02 -18.31 17.97
C PRO A 103 6.22 -18.01 17.05
N LEU A 104 6.70 -16.77 17.05
CA LEU A 104 7.88 -16.36 16.29
C LEU A 104 9.16 -16.40 17.13
N ASN A 105 9.03 -16.50 18.45
CA ASN A 105 10.11 -16.33 19.42
C ASN A 105 10.92 -15.04 19.14
N GLN A 106 10.22 -13.98 18.78
CA GLN A 106 10.81 -12.73 18.29
C GLN A 106 9.89 -11.55 18.64
N VAL A 107 10.47 -10.36 18.75
CA VAL A 107 9.70 -9.12 18.87
C VAL A 107 9.24 -8.70 17.47
N THR A 108 7.95 -8.47 17.33
CA THR A 108 7.30 -8.09 16.08
C THR A 108 6.86 -6.64 16.12
N ILE A 109 7.00 -5.95 14.98
CA ILE A 109 6.46 -4.61 14.73
C ILE A 109 5.07 -4.76 14.13
N GLU A 110 4.05 -4.31 14.86
CA GLU A 110 2.64 -4.51 14.51
C GLU A 110 1.84 -3.21 14.60
N LEU A 111 0.66 -3.22 13.99
CA LEU A 111 -0.39 -2.26 14.34
C LEU A 111 -0.91 -2.59 15.75
N PRO A 112 -1.38 -1.60 16.53
CA PRO A 112 -2.24 -1.88 17.67
C PRO A 112 -3.43 -2.75 17.23
N ALA A 113 -3.76 -3.77 18.01
CA ALA A 113 -4.74 -4.77 17.61
C ALA A 113 -5.22 -5.59 18.79
N GLY A 114 -6.50 -5.96 18.78
CA GLY A 114 -7.08 -6.79 19.82
C GLY A 114 -8.24 -7.64 19.34
N LEU A 115 -8.82 -8.41 20.27
CA LEU A 115 -9.96 -9.27 19.99
C LEU A 115 -11.26 -8.48 20.12
N VAL A 116 -12.28 -8.89 19.38
CA VAL A 116 -13.62 -8.30 19.50
C VAL A 116 -14.42 -9.07 20.54
N ASP A 117 -14.91 -8.36 21.55
CA ASP A 117 -15.68 -8.97 22.64
C ASP A 117 -17.12 -9.33 22.24
N GLU A 118 -17.75 -10.20 23.03
CA GLU A 118 -19.13 -10.61 22.78
C GLU A 118 -20.10 -9.42 22.93
N GLY A 119 -20.77 -9.07 21.82
CA GLY A 119 -21.72 -7.95 21.77
C GLY A 119 -21.09 -6.60 21.44
N GLU A 120 -19.77 -6.52 21.30
CA GLU A 120 -19.02 -5.34 20.90
C GLU A 120 -18.96 -5.21 19.37
N SER A 121 -19.08 -4.00 18.84
CA SER A 121 -18.79 -3.74 17.42
C SER A 121 -17.28 -3.63 17.17
N VAL A 122 -16.85 -3.92 15.94
CA VAL A 122 -15.43 -3.81 15.55
C VAL A 122 -14.86 -2.42 15.82
N GLN A 123 -15.66 -1.38 15.57
CA GLN A 123 -15.25 0.01 15.79
C GLN A 123 -15.13 0.36 17.27
N GLU A 124 -16.01 -0.18 18.13
CA GLU A 124 -15.91 -0.03 19.58
C GLU A 124 -14.64 -0.72 20.09
N ALA A 125 -14.39 -1.95 19.65
CA ALA A 125 -13.16 -2.69 19.94
C ALA A 125 -11.92 -1.87 19.51
N ALA A 126 -11.92 -1.28 18.31
CA ALA A 126 -10.79 -0.49 17.82
C ALA A 126 -10.46 0.71 18.73
N VAL A 127 -11.48 1.40 19.26
CA VAL A 127 -11.28 2.57 20.13
C VAL A 127 -10.83 2.13 21.53
N ARG A 128 -11.39 1.03 22.05
CA ARG A 128 -11.02 0.44 23.33
C ARG A 128 -9.57 -0.04 23.32
N GLU A 129 -9.23 -0.92 22.39
CA GLU A 129 -7.89 -1.51 22.24
C GLU A 129 -6.83 -0.43 21.98
N LEU A 130 -7.13 0.58 21.16
CA LEU A 130 -6.21 1.72 20.98
C LEU A 130 -5.89 2.40 22.31
N LYS A 131 -6.91 2.61 23.16
CA LYS A 131 -6.73 3.28 24.45
C LYS A 131 -5.99 2.40 25.45
N GLU A 132 -6.29 1.11 25.48
CA GLU A 132 -5.67 0.12 26.37
C GLU A 132 -4.18 -0.08 26.01
N GLU A 133 -3.86 -0.41 24.75
CA GLU A 133 -2.49 -0.72 24.33
C GLU A 133 -1.58 0.50 24.26
N THR A 134 -2.14 1.69 23.95
CA THR A 134 -1.32 2.86 23.58
C THR A 134 -1.57 4.10 24.41
N GLY A 135 -2.72 4.17 25.12
CA GLY A 135 -3.13 5.36 25.85
C GLY A 135 -3.70 6.48 24.99
N PHE A 136 -3.66 6.40 23.66
CA PHE A 136 -4.24 7.40 22.76
C PHE A 136 -5.75 7.27 22.65
N VAL A 137 -6.42 8.39 22.38
CA VAL A 137 -7.83 8.45 22.00
C VAL A 137 -7.91 8.95 20.56
N GLY A 138 -8.72 8.27 19.75
CA GLY A 138 -8.91 8.61 18.35
C GLY A 138 -10.33 8.34 17.87
N THR A 139 -10.62 8.80 16.65
CA THR A 139 -11.91 8.59 15.99
C THR A 139 -11.75 7.66 14.79
N VAL A 140 -12.56 6.61 14.72
CA VAL A 140 -12.60 5.71 13.56
C VAL A 140 -13.17 6.46 12.36
N SER A 141 -12.41 6.55 11.28
CA SER A 141 -12.84 7.17 10.02
C SER A 141 -13.40 6.16 9.03
N GLU A 142 -12.84 4.95 9.00
CA GLU A 142 -13.20 3.90 8.04
C GLU A 142 -12.90 2.51 8.62
N MET A 143 -13.64 1.51 8.14
CA MET A 143 -13.39 0.11 8.44
C MET A 143 -13.25 -0.67 7.12
N SER A 144 -12.21 -1.49 7.03
CA SER A 144 -12.01 -2.38 5.88
C SER A 144 -13.07 -3.49 5.81
N PRO A 145 -13.17 -4.20 4.68
CA PRO A 145 -13.76 -5.54 4.67
C PRO A 145 -13.04 -6.47 5.65
N ILE A 146 -13.67 -7.60 5.99
CA ILE A 146 -13.02 -8.67 6.75
C ILE A 146 -11.93 -9.29 5.88
N MET A 147 -10.70 -9.28 6.37
CA MET A 147 -9.50 -9.82 5.73
C MET A 147 -9.02 -11.06 6.48
N PHE A 148 -8.46 -12.02 5.77
CA PHE A 148 -7.97 -13.27 6.34
C PHE A 148 -6.45 -13.22 6.46
N ASN A 149 -5.94 -13.53 7.65
CA ASN A 149 -4.53 -13.32 7.98
C ASN A 149 -3.60 -14.32 7.28
N ASP A 150 -3.99 -15.59 7.25
CA ASP A 150 -3.29 -16.65 6.52
C ASP A 150 -4.31 -17.70 6.05
N PRO A 151 -5.03 -17.44 4.93
CA PRO A 151 -6.09 -18.33 4.45
C PRO A 151 -5.58 -19.69 3.96
N GLY A 152 -4.26 -19.87 3.82
CA GLY A 152 -3.66 -21.16 3.49
C GLY A 152 -3.54 -22.10 4.68
N MET A 153 -3.55 -21.57 5.91
CA MET A 153 -3.35 -22.34 7.14
C MET A 153 -4.51 -22.18 8.13
N THR A 154 -5.11 -20.99 8.22
CA THR A 154 -6.07 -20.65 9.27
C THR A 154 -7.32 -19.98 8.72
N ASN A 155 -8.41 -20.09 9.48
CA ASN A 155 -9.60 -19.28 9.25
C ASN A 155 -9.54 -17.92 9.98
N THR A 156 -8.41 -17.58 10.61
CA THR A 156 -8.27 -16.37 11.43
C THR A 156 -8.38 -15.13 10.55
N ASN A 157 -9.24 -14.20 10.93
CA ASN A 157 -9.54 -13.00 10.18
C ASN A 157 -9.47 -11.74 11.07
N THR A 158 -9.46 -10.59 10.42
CA THR A 158 -9.47 -9.29 11.09
C THR A 158 -10.14 -8.26 10.21
N ALA A 159 -10.67 -7.21 10.82
CA ALA A 159 -11.01 -5.97 10.12
C ALA A 159 -10.03 -4.89 10.56
N ILE A 160 -9.64 -4.00 9.63
CA ILE A 160 -8.79 -2.86 9.94
C ILE A 160 -9.64 -1.61 10.10
N CYS A 161 -9.51 -0.95 11.24
CA CYS A 161 -10.10 0.36 11.49
C CYS A 161 -9.04 1.44 11.31
N SER A 162 -9.27 2.36 10.38
CA SER A 162 -8.47 3.57 10.23
C SER A 162 -8.89 4.56 11.31
N VAL A 163 -7.95 4.98 12.16
CA VAL A 163 -8.21 5.85 13.30
C VAL A 163 -7.38 7.12 13.20
N GLN A 164 -8.03 8.26 13.31
CA GLN A 164 -7.38 9.57 13.36
C GLN A 164 -7.18 10.00 14.81
N ILE A 165 -5.94 10.35 15.16
CA ILE A 165 -5.56 10.82 16.49
C ILE A 165 -5.28 12.33 16.41
N ASP A 166 -6.14 13.11 17.06
CA ASP A 166 -5.94 14.54 17.22
C ASP A 166 -4.91 14.80 18.33
N THR A 167 -3.70 15.17 17.91
CA THR A 167 -2.57 15.45 18.81
C THR A 167 -2.70 16.77 19.56
N THR A 168 -3.78 17.54 19.38
CA THR A 168 -4.04 18.78 20.14
C THR A 168 -4.90 18.55 21.38
N LEU A 169 -5.54 17.38 21.49
CA LEU A 169 -6.36 17.02 22.64
C LEU A 169 -5.48 16.83 23.90
N PRO A 170 -5.94 17.29 25.09
CA PRO A 170 -5.21 17.09 26.34
C PRO A 170 -4.90 15.62 26.65
N GLU A 171 -5.82 14.73 26.30
CA GLU A 171 -5.73 13.28 26.52
C GLU A 171 -4.59 12.62 25.73
N ASN A 172 -4.21 13.22 24.60
CA ASN A 172 -3.19 12.72 23.69
C ASN A 172 -1.82 13.38 23.91
N GLN A 173 -1.68 14.30 24.88
CA GLN A 173 -0.39 14.93 25.21
C GLN A 173 0.53 14.02 26.03
N ASP A 174 -0.06 13.19 26.91
CA ASP A 174 0.64 12.26 27.80
C ASP A 174 -0.15 10.94 27.82
N PRO A 175 -0.17 10.20 26.69
CA PRO A 175 -0.92 8.96 26.57
C PRO A 175 -0.34 7.91 27.52
N LYS A 176 -1.21 7.29 28.32
CA LYS A 176 -0.82 6.25 29.28
C LYS A 176 -1.55 4.96 28.94
N PRO A 177 -0.83 3.94 28.46
CA PRO A 177 -1.44 2.64 28.20
C PRO A 177 -1.89 2.00 29.51
N SER A 178 -2.92 1.17 29.42
CA SER A 178 -3.51 0.37 30.49
C SER A 178 -3.45 -1.10 30.08
N LEU A 179 -2.22 -1.62 30.01
CA LEU A 179 -1.93 -2.99 29.59
C LEU A 179 -2.40 -4.02 30.62
N GLU A 180 -2.79 -5.21 30.14
CA GLU A 180 -3.03 -6.35 31.01
C GLU A 180 -1.72 -6.94 31.57
N ASP A 181 -1.80 -7.75 32.65
CA ASP A 181 -0.62 -8.27 33.37
C ASP A 181 0.29 -9.15 32.50
N ASP A 182 -0.25 -9.75 31.44
CA ASP A 182 0.47 -10.60 30.48
C ASP A 182 0.86 -9.86 29.18
N GLU A 183 0.59 -8.57 29.08
CA GLU A 183 0.91 -7.75 27.93
C GLU A 183 2.21 -6.94 28.11
N PHE A 184 3.18 -7.24 27.26
CA PHE A 184 4.46 -6.53 27.20
C PHE A 184 4.55 -5.79 25.87
N ILE A 185 4.00 -4.57 25.85
CA ILE A 185 3.85 -3.74 24.65
C ILE A 185 4.67 -2.46 24.80
N GLU A 186 5.46 -2.13 23.77
CA GLU A 186 6.13 -0.84 23.64
C GLU A 186 5.63 -0.12 22.38
N THR A 187 5.00 1.04 22.53
CA THR A 187 4.50 1.83 21.41
C THR A 187 5.52 2.84 20.90
N PHE A 188 5.55 3.09 19.61
CA PHE A 188 6.34 4.14 18.98
C PHE A 188 5.65 4.67 17.73
N THR A 189 6.00 5.87 17.30
CA THR A 189 5.49 6.45 16.05
C THR A 189 6.59 6.55 15.01
N THR A 190 6.21 6.47 13.73
CA THR A 190 7.13 6.70 12.62
C THR A 190 6.43 7.49 11.50
N PRO A 191 7.13 8.44 10.84
CA PRO A 191 6.56 9.15 9.70
C PRO A 191 6.13 8.21 8.58
N LEU A 192 4.93 8.40 8.04
CA LEU A 192 4.43 7.61 6.91
C LEU A 192 5.39 7.66 5.72
N ALA A 193 5.99 8.83 5.47
CA ALA A 193 6.92 9.06 4.37
C ALA A 193 8.21 8.21 4.44
N THR A 194 8.58 7.72 5.62
CA THR A 194 9.79 6.90 5.83
C THR A 194 9.48 5.50 6.35
N LEU A 195 8.20 5.12 6.42
CA LEU A 195 7.75 3.89 7.06
C LEU A 195 8.43 2.64 6.48
N TYR A 196 8.54 2.52 5.15
CA TYR A 196 9.17 1.35 4.54
C TYR A 196 10.69 1.27 4.78
N ALA A 197 11.37 2.41 4.74
CA ALA A 197 12.78 2.48 5.11
C ALA A 197 12.98 2.08 6.58
N GLU A 198 12.06 2.50 7.45
CA GLU A 198 12.06 2.15 8.86
C GLU A 198 11.80 0.66 9.09
N CYS A 199 10.86 0.03 8.37
CA CYS A 199 10.64 -1.42 8.42
C CYS A 199 11.93 -2.18 8.07
N LYS A 200 12.65 -1.79 7.01
CA LYS A 200 13.94 -2.40 6.64
C LYS A 200 15.01 -2.19 7.71
N ARG A 201 15.04 -1.02 8.34
CA ARG A 201 15.98 -0.72 9.44
C ARG A 201 15.69 -1.60 10.66
N LEU A 202 14.42 -1.77 11.03
CA LEU A 202 13.99 -2.60 12.16
C LEU A 202 14.21 -4.09 11.89
N GLU A 203 13.93 -4.57 10.67
CA GLU A 203 14.26 -5.93 10.25
C GLU A 203 15.76 -6.21 10.40
N ALA A 204 16.62 -5.30 9.94
CA ALA A 204 18.08 -5.42 10.10
C ALA A 204 18.56 -5.41 11.57
N GLN A 205 17.73 -4.93 12.50
CA GLN A 205 17.98 -5.00 13.94
C GLN A 205 17.47 -6.30 14.59
N GLY A 206 16.85 -7.19 13.81
CA GLY A 206 16.32 -8.46 14.30
C GLY A 206 14.87 -8.39 14.77
N TYR A 207 14.11 -7.35 14.42
CA TYR A 207 12.66 -7.33 14.61
C TYR A 207 11.95 -8.06 13.47
N ALA A 208 10.85 -8.76 13.77
CA ALA A 208 9.94 -9.25 12.74
C ALA A 208 9.01 -8.12 12.30
N ILE A 209 8.66 -8.05 11.02
CA ILE A 209 7.70 -7.06 10.51
C ILE A 209 6.38 -7.78 10.23
N ASP A 210 5.29 -7.32 10.84
CA ASP A 210 3.97 -7.83 10.53
C ASP A 210 3.62 -7.63 9.05
N ALA A 211 3.00 -8.63 8.43
CA ALA A 211 2.70 -8.62 7.00
C ALA A 211 1.78 -7.45 6.61
N ARG A 212 0.86 -7.01 7.48
CA ARG A 212 -0.03 -5.88 7.19
C ARG A 212 0.74 -4.56 7.23
N VAL A 213 1.60 -4.38 8.23
CA VAL A 213 2.51 -3.23 8.32
C VAL A 213 3.45 -3.18 7.12
N GLY A 214 4.11 -4.29 6.79
CA GLY A 214 5.03 -4.39 5.65
C GLY A 214 4.35 -4.11 4.31
N THR A 215 3.17 -4.69 4.07
CA THR A 215 2.41 -4.48 2.84
C THR A 215 1.90 -3.04 2.73
N PHE A 216 1.39 -2.46 3.82
CA PHE A 216 0.96 -1.06 3.85
C PHE A 216 2.12 -0.10 3.58
N ALA A 217 3.26 -0.32 4.25
CA ALA A 217 4.49 0.44 4.04
C ALA A 217 4.98 0.37 2.59
N GLN A 218 5.02 -0.84 2.02
CA GLN A 218 5.39 -1.03 0.63
C GLN A 218 4.38 -0.38 -0.33
N GLY A 219 3.09 -0.42 0.00
CA GLY A 219 2.04 0.26 -0.76
C GLY A 219 2.24 1.78 -0.84
N ILE A 220 2.67 2.42 0.25
CA ILE A 220 3.01 3.85 0.28
C ILE A 220 4.18 4.17 -0.66
N GLU A 221 5.17 3.28 -0.74
CA GLU A 221 6.33 3.41 -1.66
C GLU A 221 5.95 3.25 -3.14
N LEU A 222 4.72 2.83 -3.45
CA LEU A 222 4.25 2.76 -4.83
C LEU A 222 3.68 4.11 -5.33
N THR A 223 3.91 5.21 -4.60
CA THR A 223 3.53 6.60 -4.93
C THR A 223 4.06 7.06 -6.30
N LYS A 224 3.35 7.97 -6.98
CA LYS A 224 3.72 8.50 -8.31
C LYS A 224 4.26 9.93 -8.25
N PRO A 225 5.56 10.17 -8.54
CA PRO A 225 6.12 11.50 -8.70
C PRO A 225 5.76 12.14 -10.04
N ILE A 226 5.52 13.45 -9.97
CA ILE A 226 5.18 14.30 -11.08
C ILE A 226 6.15 15.48 -11.11
N ILE A 227 7.01 15.49 -12.12
CA ILE A 227 7.91 16.61 -12.41
C ILE A 227 7.23 17.55 -13.40
N GLY A 228 7.21 18.84 -13.05
CA GLY A 228 6.48 19.85 -13.82
C GLY A 228 4.98 19.89 -13.51
N GLY A 229 4.56 19.29 -12.38
CA GLY A 229 3.15 19.24 -11.96
C GLY A 229 2.50 20.63 -11.79
N THR A 230 3.27 21.67 -11.44
CA THR A 230 2.78 23.07 -11.34
C THR A 230 2.77 23.83 -12.67
N GLY A 231 3.14 23.18 -13.78
CA GLY A 231 3.14 23.75 -15.13
C GLY A 231 1.81 23.56 -15.85
N ALA A 232 1.56 24.33 -16.90
CA ALA A 232 0.28 24.31 -17.65
C ALA A 232 -0.12 22.91 -18.15
N GLN A 233 0.86 22.05 -18.44
CA GLN A 233 0.65 20.67 -18.89
C GLN A 233 0.65 19.65 -17.75
N GLY A 234 1.25 19.97 -16.59
CA GLY A 234 1.28 19.09 -15.43
C GLY A 234 0.03 19.18 -14.56
N VAL A 235 -0.57 20.38 -14.45
CA VAL A 235 -1.76 20.63 -13.62
C VAL A 235 -2.93 19.70 -13.99
N PRO A 236 -3.29 19.50 -15.27
CA PRO A 236 -4.37 18.57 -15.63
C PRO A 236 -4.06 17.12 -15.22
N VAL A 237 -2.80 16.69 -15.34
CA VAL A 237 -2.37 15.33 -14.97
C VAL A 237 -2.47 15.12 -13.47
N VAL A 238 -1.96 16.07 -12.68
CA VAL A 238 -2.07 16.05 -11.20
C VAL A 238 -3.54 15.99 -10.80
N ARG A 239 -4.36 16.90 -11.34
CA ARG A 239 -5.79 16.99 -11.05
C ARG A 239 -6.51 15.68 -11.35
N ASP A 240 -6.26 15.08 -12.51
CA ASP A 240 -7.00 13.88 -12.93
C ASP A 240 -6.53 12.63 -12.18
N LEU A 241 -5.24 12.54 -11.80
CA LEU A 241 -4.74 11.49 -10.91
C LEU A 241 -5.32 11.60 -9.49
N LEU A 242 -5.39 12.81 -8.94
CA LEU A 242 -6.00 13.04 -7.63
C LEU A 242 -7.50 12.77 -7.63
N LYS A 243 -8.20 13.15 -8.71
CA LYS A 243 -9.63 12.86 -8.88
C LYS A 243 -9.95 11.37 -8.99
N SER A 244 -9.03 10.56 -9.52
CA SER A 244 -9.26 9.12 -9.62
C SER A 244 -9.24 8.46 -8.24
N GLY A 245 -8.48 9.02 -7.29
CA GLY A 245 -8.32 8.50 -5.93
C GLY A 245 -7.42 7.27 -5.83
N ASP A 246 -6.93 6.75 -6.96
CA ASP A 246 -6.13 5.52 -7.02
C ASP A 246 -4.64 5.75 -6.77
N TYR A 247 -4.21 7.03 -6.70
CA TYR A 247 -2.80 7.39 -6.68
C TYR A 247 -2.48 8.44 -5.63
N SER A 248 -1.43 8.15 -4.86
CA SER A 248 -0.65 9.17 -4.16
C SER A 248 0.21 9.94 -5.17
N VAL A 249 0.19 11.27 -5.06
CA VAL A 249 0.86 12.18 -5.99
C VAL A 249 1.90 13.02 -5.26
N ARG A 250 3.14 12.94 -5.75
CA ARG A 250 4.25 13.80 -5.33
C ARG A 250 4.60 14.78 -6.44
N VAL A 251 4.80 16.06 -6.15
CA VAL A 251 5.09 17.10 -7.13
C VAL A 251 6.40 17.82 -6.80
N LEU A 252 7.33 17.87 -7.75
CA LEU A 252 8.51 18.73 -7.65
C LEU A 252 8.10 20.19 -7.87
N THR A 253 8.34 21.04 -6.88
CA THR A 253 8.02 22.48 -6.93
C THR A 253 9.22 23.31 -6.46
N ARG A 254 9.41 24.49 -7.04
CA ARG A 254 10.43 25.44 -6.55
C ARG A 254 10.00 26.12 -5.25
N ASP A 255 8.69 26.20 -5.02
CA ASP A 255 8.09 26.86 -3.87
C ASP A 255 6.74 26.20 -3.54
N ALA A 256 6.68 25.54 -2.38
CA ALA A 256 5.47 24.92 -1.85
C ALA A 256 4.41 25.94 -1.42
N ASN A 257 4.74 27.24 -1.31
CA ASN A 257 3.80 28.30 -1.00
C ASN A 257 3.25 29.02 -2.24
N SER A 258 3.74 28.68 -3.44
CA SER A 258 3.32 29.31 -4.67
C SER A 258 1.82 29.12 -4.93
N ALA A 259 1.17 30.14 -5.53
CA ALA A 259 -0.26 30.08 -5.82
C ALA A 259 -0.65 28.85 -6.66
N ARG A 260 0.22 28.43 -7.60
CA ARG A 260 0.01 27.24 -8.42
C ARG A 260 0.11 25.94 -7.63
N PHE A 261 1.01 25.84 -6.65
CA PHE A 261 1.08 24.65 -5.80
C PHE A 261 -0.13 24.58 -4.86
N LYS A 262 -0.56 25.71 -4.31
CA LYS A 262 -1.80 25.82 -3.51
C LYS A 262 -3.06 25.46 -4.32
N GLU A 263 -3.09 25.81 -5.59
CA GLU A 263 -4.15 25.37 -6.51
C GLU A 263 -4.17 23.84 -6.63
N LEU A 264 -3.00 23.19 -6.77
CA LEU A 264 -2.93 21.74 -6.82
C LEU A 264 -3.42 21.07 -5.53
N GLN A 265 -3.08 21.64 -4.37
CA GLN A 265 -3.57 21.16 -3.07
C GLN A 265 -5.09 21.23 -2.94
N SER A 266 -5.76 22.12 -3.70
CA SER A 266 -7.22 22.19 -3.72
C SER A 266 -7.88 20.98 -4.38
N PHE A 267 -7.15 20.21 -5.20
CA PHE A 267 -7.66 19.02 -5.88
C PHE A 267 -7.51 17.73 -5.07
N GLY A 268 -6.70 17.73 -4.01
CA GLY A 268 -6.45 16.56 -3.17
C GLY A 268 -5.09 16.63 -2.44
N PRO A 269 -4.80 15.65 -1.57
CA PRO A 269 -3.53 15.59 -0.86
C PRO A 269 -2.38 15.36 -1.85
N ILE A 270 -1.40 16.26 -1.82
CA ILE A 270 -0.18 16.16 -2.62
C ILE A 270 1.05 16.34 -1.74
N GLU A 271 2.09 15.57 -2.02
CA GLU A 271 3.40 15.76 -1.41
C GLU A 271 4.21 16.74 -2.26
N GLY A 272 4.70 17.84 -1.68
CA GLY A 272 5.55 18.81 -2.37
C GLY A 272 7.02 18.59 -2.07
N VAL A 273 7.82 18.22 -3.08
CA VAL A 273 9.28 18.22 -2.95
C VAL A 273 9.79 19.58 -3.38
N VAL A 274 10.35 20.34 -2.43
CA VAL A 274 10.93 21.66 -2.71
C VAL A 274 12.30 21.49 -3.36
N GLY A 275 12.42 21.92 -4.61
CA GLY A 275 13.64 21.77 -5.37
C GLY A 275 13.50 22.26 -6.81
N THR A 276 14.46 21.88 -7.64
CA THR A 276 14.47 22.26 -9.05
C THR A 276 14.75 21.04 -9.92
N PHE A 277 14.15 21.02 -11.12
CA PHE A 277 14.45 20.00 -12.13
C PHE A 277 15.92 20.08 -12.59
N ALA A 278 16.62 21.18 -12.28
CA ALA A 278 18.02 21.39 -12.57
C ALA A 278 18.96 20.97 -11.41
N SER A 279 18.49 20.11 -10.50
CA SER A 279 19.27 19.58 -9.39
C SER A 279 19.07 18.07 -9.29
N GLU A 280 20.15 17.31 -9.38
CA GLU A 280 20.10 15.85 -9.26
C GLU A 280 19.59 15.40 -7.90
N GLU A 281 20.00 16.08 -6.81
CA GLU A 281 19.52 15.77 -5.46
C GLU A 281 18.01 15.96 -5.34
N SER A 282 17.48 17.07 -5.87
CA SER A 282 16.04 17.34 -5.89
C SER A 282 15.28 16.31 -6.73
N LEU A 283 15.84 15.91 -7.87
CA LEU A 283 15.26 14.89 -8.73
C LEU A 283 15.24 13.53 -8.03
N ARG A 284 16.37 13.08 -7.45
CA ARG A 284 16.45 11.83 -6.67
C ARG A 284 15.45 11.83 -5.51
N ALA A 285 15.37 12.91 -4.74
CA ALA A 285 14.39 13.04 -3.67
C ALA A 285 12.94 12.93 -4.20
N THR A 286 12.69 13.45 -5.41
CA THR A 286 11.38 13.32 -6.04
C THR A 286 11.10 11.88 -6.49
N PHE A 287 12.07 11.20 -7.10
CA PHE A 287 11.92 9.85 -7.65
C PHE A 287 12.08 8.71 -6.64
N ARG A 288 12.70 8.95 -5.49
CA ARG A 288 12.91 7.91 -4.49
C ARG A 288 11.57 7.33 -4.07
N SER A 289 11.47 6.01 -4.03
CA SER A 289 10.25 5.34 -3.55
C SER A 289 9.04 5.64 -4.43
N ALA A 290 9.24 5.62 -5.74
CA ALA A 290 8.22 5.91 -6.72
C ALA A 290 7.95 4.73 -7.65
N TRP A 291 6.70 4.34 -7.85
CA TRP A 291 6.35 3.30 -8.82
C TRP A 291 6.39 3.80 -10.26
N GLY A 292 5.89 5.01 -10.50
CA GLY A 292 5.80 5.57 -11.85
C GLY A 292 5.88 7.09 -11.87
N ALA A 293 6.55 7.64 -12.88
CA ALA A 293 6.79 9.06 -12.99
C ALA A 293 6.12 9.68 -14.21
N PHE A 294 5.56 10.87 -14.04
CA PHE A 294 5.24 11.77 -15.15
C PHE A 294 6.24 12.93 -15.15
N VAL A 295 6.91 13.17 -16.26
CA VAL A 295 7.92 14.22 -16.38
C VAL A 295 7.61 15.15 -17.53
N ASN A 296 7.46 16.43 -17.20
CA ASN A 296 7.38 17.49 -18.18
C ASN A 296 8.20 18.71 -17.76
N ILE A 297 9.21 19.06 -18.54
CA ILE A 297 10.04 20.25 -18.30
C ILE A 297 9.47 21.43 -19.11
N ASP A 298 9.50 22.62 -18.51
CA ASP A 298 9.11 23.86 -19.20
C ASP A 298 10.24 24.33 -20.14
N GLY A 299 10.27 23.71 -21.31
CA GLY A 299 11.19 24.03 -22.41
C GLY A 299 11.15 25.47 -22.90
N PHE A 300 10.00 26.12 -22.75
CA PHE A 300 9.81 27.50 -23.17
C PHE A 300 10.68 28.45 -22.32
N ASN A 301 10.76 28.17 -21.01
CA ASN A 301 11.55 28.97 -20.08
C ASN A 301 12.99 28.48 -19.92
N SER A 302 13.24 27.16 -19.97
CA SER A 302 14.59 26.60 -19.77
C SER A 302 15.47 26.69 -21.02
N GLY A 303 14.86 26.71 -22.21
CA GLY A 303 15.55 26.68 -23.49
C GLY A 303 15.99 25.27 -23.92
N GLU A 304 16.23 25.11 -25.22
CA GLU A 304 16.52 23.83 -25.88
C GLU A 304 17.69 23.09 -25.24
N LYS A 305 18.79 23.78 -24.92
CA LYS A 305 19.98 23.14 -24.31
C LYS A 305 19.71 22.58 -22.93
N THR A 306 19.04 23.36 -22.09
CA THR A 306 18.71 22.99 -20.71
C THR A 306 17.67 21.89 -20.70
N GLU A 307 16.64 21.99 -21.55
CA GLU A 307 15.65 20.94 -21.70
C GLU A 307 16.27 19.68 -22.28
N MET A 308 17.17 19.75 -23.27
CA MET A 308 17.84 18.55 -23.76
C MET A 308 18.80 17.98 -22.72
N PHE A 309 19.60 18.80 -22.02
CA PHE A 309 20.53 18.28 -21.02
C PHE A 309 19.78 17.73 -19.83
N TRP A 310 18.85 18.48 -19.23
CA TRP A 310 18.08 18.00 -18.10
C TRP A 310 17.02 17.02 -18.52
N THR A 311 16.43 17.04 -19.70
CA THR A 311 15.61 15.91 -20.12
C THR A 311 16.49 14.76 -20.51
N ILE A 312 17.71 14.88 -21.04
CA ILE A 312 18.63 13.74 -21.20
C ILE A 312 19.14 13.29 -19.84
N ARG A 313 19.34 14.17 -18.85
CA ARG A 313 19.77 13.89 -17.47
C ARG A 313 18.61 13.54 -16.54
N VAL A 314 17.39 13.79 -16.99
CA VAL A 314 16.07 13.34 -16.49
C VAL A 314 15.54 12.24 -17.40
N SER A 315 16.30 11.87 -18.43
CA SER A 315 16.31 10.59 -19.15
C SER A 315 17.56 9.79 -18.75
N ILE A 316 18.49 10.41 -18.03
CA ILE A 316 19.20 9.95 -16.85
C ILE A 316 18.30 10.24 -15.66
N ALA A 317 16.98 10.33 -15.81
CA ALA A 317 15.99 10.03 -14.80
C ALA A 317 14.77 9.39 -15.45
N TRP A 318 14.91 8.89 -16.66
CA TRP A 318 15.08 7.47 -16.88
C TRP A 318 16.32 6.85 -16.20
N GLU A 319 17.59 7.17 -16.42
CA GLU A 319 18.68 6.51 -15.61
C GLU A 319 18.59 6.75 -14.08
N LEU A 320 18.49 7.98 -13.55
CA LEU A 320 18.21 8.25 -12.13
C LEU A 320 16.87 7.66 -11.69
N ALA A 321 15.83 7.65 -12.52
CA ALA A 321 14.57 7.03 -12.13
C ALA A 321 14.69 5.51 -12.14
N ILE A 322 15.54 4.93 -12.99
CA ILE A 322 15.91 3.52 -13.02
C ILE A 322 16.79 3.18 -11.82
N GLU A 323 17.72 4.05 -11.45
CA GLU A 323 18.55 3.94 -10.26
C GLU A 323 17.70 4.00 -8.99
N GLU A 324 16.71 4.88 -8.95
CA GLU A 324 15.75 5.01 -7.86
C GLU A 324 14.55 4.03 -7.98
N GLY A 325 14.52 3.18 -9.02
CA GLY A 325 13.60 2.04 -9.14
C GLY A 325 12.23 2.27 -9.78
N VAL A 326 11.98 3.41 -10.42
CA VAL A 326 10.75 3.76 -11.15
C VAL A 326 10.48 2.77 -12.27
N LYS A 327 9.30 2.15 -12.25
CA LYS A 327 8.89 1.07 -13.16
C LYS A 327 8.11 1.56 -14.37
N PHE A 328 7.43 2.70 -14.27
CA PHE A 328 6.62 3.26 -15.35
C PHE A 328 6.89 4.75 -15.56
N TYR A 329 7.49 5.12 -16.69
CA TYR A 329 7.90 6.50 -16.96
C TYR A 329 7.14 7.09 -18.15
N VAL A 330 6.52 8.26 -17.95
CA VAL A 330 5.80 9.01 -18.98
C VAL A 330 6.50 10.35 -19.21
N HIS A 331 6.99 10.54 -20.43
CA HIS A 331 7.58 11.81 -20.85
C HIS A 331 6.54 12.68 -21.58
N GLY A 332 6.33 13.90 -21.08
CA GLY A 332 5.52 14.92 -21.75
C GLY A 332 6.21 15.44 -23.01
N ASN A 333 5.72 15.04 -24.18
CA ASN A 333 6.35 15.30 -25.47
C ASN A 333 5.40 15.95 -26.50
N ILE A 334 6.00 16.57 -27.53
CA ILE A 334 5.38 17.04 -28.77
C ILE A 334 6.19 16.62 -30.00
N ASP A 335 5.66 16.81 -31.19
CA ASP A 335 6.31 16.40 -32.44
C ASP A 335 7.67 17.07 -32.68
N TYR A 336 8.60 16.32 -33.29
CA TYR A 336 9.90 16.86 -33.70
C TYR A 336 9.78 17.76 -34.95
N GLY A 337 9.37 19.02 -34.72
CA GLY A 337 9.06 20.01 -35.74
C GLY A 337 10.17 20.22 -36.76
N TYR A 338 11.41 20.43 -36.32
CA TYR A 338 12.54 20.68 -37.20
C TYR A 338 12.84 19.48 -38.11
N LYS A 339 12.74 18.26 -37.60
CA LYS A 339 12.85 17.04 -38.43
C LYS A 339 11.70 16.93 -39.42
N LYS A 340 10.45 17.18 -39.00
CA LYS A 340 9.27 17.17 -39.89
C LYS A 340 9.34 18.25 -40.98
N SER A 341 10.01 19.36 -40.70
CA SER A 341 10.22 20.46 -41.66
C SER A 341 11.32 20.18 -42.69
N GLY A 342 12.05 19.06 -42.57
CA GLY A 342 13.22 18.77 -43.39
C GLY A 342 14.46 19.58 -43.01
N PHE A 343 14.61 19.91 -41.71
CA PHE A 343 15.72 20.71 -41.15
C PHE A 343 15.84 22.11 -41.75
N ARG A 344 14.70 22.72 -42.07
CA ARG A 344 14.61 24.09 -42.59
C ARG A 344 14.75 25.09 -41.44
N PRO A 345 15.81 25.91 -41.37
CA PRO A 345 16.09 26.78 -40.22
C PRO A 345 14.96 27.76 -39.86
N GLU A 346 14.15 28.17 -40.83
CA GLU A 346 12.99 29.04 -40.64
C GLU A 346 11.87 28.44 -39.79
N PHE A 347 11.87 27.11 -39.59
CA PHE A 347 10.94 26.40 -38.71
C PHE A 347 11.59 25.88 -37.44
N HIS A 348 12.83 26.26 -37.15
CA HIS A 348 13.49 25.91 -35.90
C HIS A 348 12.74 26.55 -34.73
N CYS A 349 12.35 25.71 -33.78
CA CYS A 349 11.63 26.12 -32.59
C CYS A 349 12.15 25.30 -31.42
N GLY A 350 13.14 25.85 -30.71
CA GLY A 350 13.94 25.10 -29.75
C GLY A 350 13.15 24.31 -28.69
N HIS A 351 12.02 24.83 -28.19
CA HIS A 351 11.19 24.11 -27.19
C HIS A 351 10.35 22.97 -27.79
N ILE A 352 10.03 23.03 -29.09
CA ILE A 352 9.35 21.95 -29.82
C ILE A 352 10.38 20.88 -30.21
N ASP A 353 11.52 21.34 -30.70
CA ASP A 353 12.57 20.48 -31.19
C ASP A 353 13.26 19.72 -30.06
N ALA A 354 13.48 20.33 -28.89
CA ALA A 354 14.01 19.66 -27.71
C ALA A 354 13.14 18.46 -27.33
N LYS A 355 11.84 18.67 -27.06
CA LYS A 355 10.90 17.61 -26.69
C LYS A 355 10.91 16.49 -27.73
N GLY A 356 10.70 16.84 -28.99
CA GLY A 356 10.64 15.87 -30.09
C GLY A 356 11.92 15.05 -30.26
N ARG A 357 13.11 15.67 -30.15
CA ARG A 357 14.40 14.96 -30.15
C ARG A 357 14.47 13.94 -29.03
N ILE A 358 14.09 14.34 -27.82
CA ILE A 358 14.20 13.48 -26.65
C ILE A 358 13.23 12.32 -26.71
N ALA A 359 11.99 12.52 -27.16
CA ALA A 359 11.06 11.41 -27.31
C ALA A 359 11.53 10.37 -28.33
N GLU A 360 12.06 10.80 -29.49
CA GLU A 360 12.66 9.86 -30.44
C GLU A 360 13.85 9.12 -29.83
N TRP A 361 14.67 9.81 -29.03
CA TRP A 361 15.78 9.20 -28.31
C TRP A 361 15.31 8.16 -27.28
N ILE A 362 14.32 8.47 -26.42
CA ILE A 362 13.75 7.53 -25.43
C ILE A 362 13.19 6.29 -26.14
N LEU A 363 12.44 6.50 -27.24
CA LEU A 363 11.89 5.40 -28.03
C LEU A 363 12.97 4.54 -28.69
N ALA A 364 14.11 5.12 -29.04
CA ALA A 364 15.26 4.39 -29.55
C ALA A 364 15.94 3.56 -28.44
N GLN A 365 16.08 4.09 -27.22
CA GLN A 365 16.64 3.34 -26.08
C GLN A 365 15.80 2.10 -25.73
N ASN A 366 14.47 2.20 -25.82
CA ASN A 366 13.56 1.05 -25.60
C ASN A 366 13.70 -0.09 -26.63
N ARG A 367 14.45 0.13 -27.72
CA ARG A 367 14.78 -0.88 -28.73
C ARG A 367 16.13 -1.55 -28.46
N ASP A 368 16.95 -1.01 -27.55
CA ASP A 368 18.24 -1.57 -27.20
C ASP A 368 18.07 -2.88 -26.38
N PRO A 369 18.67 -4.00 -26.82
CA PRO A 369 18.59 -5.28 -26.12
C PRO A 369 19.16 -5.26 -24.69
N ILE A 370 20.18 -4.45 -24.42
CA ILE A 370 20.83 -4.36 -23.10
C ILE A 370 19.87 -3.71 -22.10
N VAL A 371 19.24 -2.61 -22.52
CA VAL A 371 18.22 -1.90 -21.76
C VAL A 371 17.03 -2.82 -21.46
N ARG A 372 16.54 -3.54 -22.48
CA ARG A 372 15.45 -4.52 -22.29
C ARG A 372 15.80 -5.68 -21.38
N LYS A 373 17.05 -6.16 -21.44
CA LYS A 373 17.51 -7.29 -20.62
C LYS A 373 17.64 -6.90 -19.15
N GLN A 374 18.16 -5.70 -18.85
CA GLN A 374 18.19 -5.16 -17.48
C GLN A 374 16.79 -4.90 -16.91
N ASP A 375 15.85 -4.40 -17.73
CA ASP A 375 14.44 -4.27 -17.35
C ASP A 375 13.77 -5.64 -17.08
N ALA A 376 14.15 -6.67 -17.83
CA ALA A 376 13.61 -8.03 -17.67
C ALA A 376 14.22 -8.76 -16.46
N GLU A 377 15.53 -8.69 -16.25
CA GLU A 377 16.23 -9.34 -15.13
C GLU A 377 15.82 -8.74 -13.78
N ARG A 378 15.54 -7.44 -13.72
CA ARG A 378 14.99 -6.77 -12.52
C ARG A 378 13.50 -7.03 -12.27
N ARG A 379 12.76 -7.53 -13.26
CA ARG A 379 11.38 -8.03 -13.08
C ARG A 379 11.36 -9.47 -12.58
N VAL A 380 12.46 -10.21 -12.69
CA VAL A 380 12.58 -11.63 -12.32
C VAL A 380 13.21 -11.79 -10.93
N HIS A 381 14.02 -10.84 -10.46
CA HIS A 381 14.61 -10.88 -9.11
C HIS A 381 13.68 -10.41 -7.97
N ASP A 382 12.50 -9.86 -8.29
CA ASP A 382 11.45 -9.48 -7.33
C ASP A 382 10.20 -10.40 -7.48
N GLY A 383 10.38 -11.63 -7.95
CA GLY A 383 9.32 -12.63 -8.15
C GLY A 383 9.06 -13.50 -6.93
#